data_AF-I4EGW1-F1
#
_entry.id   AF-I4EGW1-F1
#
_cell.length_a   1.000
_cell.length_b   1.000
_cell.length_c   1.000
_cell.angle_alpha   90.00
_cell.angle_beta   90.00
_cell.angle_gamma   90.00
#
_symmetry.space_group_name_H-M   'P 1'
#
loop_
_entity.id
_entity.type
_entity.pdbx_description
1 polymer ?
#
loop_
_entity_poly.entity_id
_entity_poly.type
_entity_poly.pdbx_seq_one_letter_code
_entity_poly.pdbx_strand_id
1 'polypeptide(L)' 'MRRSRFTEQQIVAALRQAEGGTPVVEVCRWKRKFAGMEVAELRRLREVEEENRRLKQLVADPTLDKAMLQEALRNNG' A
#
# COMPACT_ATOMS: atom_id res chain seq x y z
N MET A 1 -21.91 29.23 0.14
CA MET A 1 -20.85 28.52 0.89
C MET A 1 -20.57 27.20 0.21
N ARG A 2 -19.32 26.88 -0.17
CA ARG A 2 -18.99 25.55 -0.69
C ARG A 2 -19.30 24.52 0.40
N ARG A 3 -20.10 23.51 0.10
CA ARG A 3 -20.32 22.39 1.04
C ARG A 3 -18.97 21.74 1.32
N SER A 4 -18.67 21.54 2.60
CA SER A 4 -17.50 20.76 3.00
C SER A 4 -17.55 19.41 2.30
N ARG A 5 -16.44 18.98 1.69
CA ARG A 5 -16.29 17.64 1.14
C ARG A 5 -16.26 16.55 2.21
N PHE A 6 -16.27 16.93 3.49
CA PHE A 6 -16.10 16.05 4.64
C PHE A 6 -17.28 16.13 5.58
N THR A 7 -17.65 14.98 6.15
CA THR A 7 -18.63 14.93 7.23
C THR A 7 -18.00 15.45 8.53
N GLU A 8 -18.83 15.96 9.44
CA GLU A 8 -18.36 16.42 10.76
C GLU A 8 -17.64 15.30 11.52
N GLN A 9 -18.12 14.07 11.39
CA GLN A 9 -17.50 12.87 11.98
C GLN A 9 -16.07 12.66 11.48
N GLN A 10 -15.83 12.82 10.17
CA GLN A 10 -14.49 12.71 9.57
C GLN A 10 -13.55 13.80 10.09
N ILE A 11 -14.06 15.01 10.29
CA ILE A 11 -13.29 16.14 10.82
C ILE A 11 -12.89 15.86 12.27
N VAL A 12 -13.84 15.46 13.12
CA VAL A 12 -13.57 15.14 14.54
C VAL A 12 -12.58 13.97 14.67
N ALA A 13 -12.71 12.93 13.84
CA ALA A 13 -11.78 11.80 13.86
C ALA A 13 -10.35 12.20 13.52
N ALA A 14 -10.16 13.06 12.51
CA ALA A 14 -8.84 13.56 12.13
C ALA A 14 -8.20 14.43 13.22
N LEU A 15 -9.00 15.26 13.90
CA LEU A 15 -8.52 16.09 15.02
C LEU A 15 -8.06 15.23 16.21
N ARG A 16 -8.85 14.23 16.59
CA ARG A 16 -8.48 13.29 17.67
C ARG A 16 -7.19 12.52 17.38
N GLN A 17 -6.95 12.14 16.12
CA GLN A 17 -5.68 11.49 15.74
C GLN A 17 -4.48 12.42 15.91
N ALA A 18 -4.62 13.69 15.53
CA ALA A 18 -3.57 14.69 15.70
C ALA A 18 -3.31 14.98 17.18
N GLU A 19 -4.38 15.13 17.99
CA GLU A 19 -4.29 15.29 19.45
C GLU A 19 -3.66 14.08 20.14
N GLY A 20 -3.91 12.87 19.62
CA GLY A 20 -3.28 11.62 20.07
C GLY A 20 -1.81 11.45 19.68
N GLY A 21 -1.17 12.47 19.11
CA GLY A 21 0.25 12.48 18.76
C GLY A 21 0.57 11.96 17.37
N THR A 22 -0.43 11.64 16.52
CA THR A 22 -0.17 11.31 15.12
C THR A 22 0.28 12.58 14.38
N PRO A 23 1.45 12.58 13.72
CA PRO A 23 1.89 13.75 12.96
C PRO A 23 0.86 14.15 11.90
N VAL A 24 0.50 15.43 11.85
CA VAL A 24 -0.49 15.95 10.87
C VAL A 24 -0.09 15.62 9.43
N VAL A 25 1.22 15.56 9.14
CA VAL A 25 1.75 15.15 7.84
C VAL A 25 1.32 13.73 7.45
N GLU A 26 1.24 12.82 8.42
CA GLU A 26 0.82 11.44 8.20
C GLU A 26 -0.68 11.35 7.94
N VAL A 27 -1.49 12.09 8.72
CA VAL A 27 -2.94 12.21 8.49
C VAL A 27 -3.22 12.76 7.08
N CYS A 28 -2.50 13.81 6.66
CA CYS A 28 -2.59 14.37 5.31
C CYS A 28 -2.12 13.40 4.21
N ARG A 29 -1.14 12.53 4.50
CA ARG A 29 -0.68 11.48 3.58
C ARG A 29 -1.76 10.42 3.38
N TRP A 30 -2.35 9.92 4.46
CA TRP A 30 -3.45 8.95 4.40
C TRP A 30 -4.66 9.52 3.71
N LYS A 31 -5.01 10.79 3.97
CA LYS A 31 -6.07 11.49 3.25
C LYS A 31 -5.83 11.48 1.75
N ARG A 32 -4.62 11.80 1.29
CA ARG A 32 -4.30 11.78 -0.15
C ARG A 32 -4.40 10.39 -0.75
N LYS A 33 -4.06 9.33 0.01
CA LYS A 33 -4.04 7.95 -0.48
C LYS A 33 -5.42 7.27 -0.44
N PHE A 34 -6.25 7.60 0.55
CA PHE A 34 -7.43 6.80 0.91
C PHE A 34 -8.74 7.60 0.98
N ALA A 35 -8.73 8.92 0.80
CA ALA A 35 -9.96 9.70 0.86
C ALA A 35 -10.94 9.28 -0.24
N GLY A 36 -12.21 9.09 0.13
CA GLY A 36 -13.27 8.66 -0.79
C GLY A 36 -13.35 7.15 -1.01
N MET A 37 -12.45 6.36 -0.42
CA MET A 37 -12.56 4.90 -0.43
C MET A 37 -13.43 4.41 0.71
N GLU A 38 -14.27 3.41 0.44
CA GLU A 38 -14.99 2.67 1.48
C GLU A 38 -14.07 1.68 2.18
N VAL A 39 -14.45 1.28 3.41
CA VAL A 39 -13.68 0.30 4.19
C VAL A 39 -13.54 -1.04 3.46
N ALA A 40 -14.58 -1.46 2.72
CA ALA A 40 -14.53 -2.67 1.91
C ALA A 40 -13.52 -2.56 0.76
N GLU A 41 -13.44 -1.40 0.09
CA GLU A 41 -12.46 -1.13 -0.96
C GLU A 41 -11.04 -1.12 -0.40
N LEU A 42 -10.84 -0.55 0.80
CA LEU A 42 -9.54 -0.58 1.48
C LEU A 42 -9.09 -1.99 1.84
N ARG A 43 -10.01 -2.86 2.27
CA ARG A 43 -9.69 -4.28 2.56
C ARG A 43 -9.27 -5.01 1.29
N ARG A 44 -10.07 -4.89 0.23
CA ARG A 44 -9.77 -5.50 -1.06
C ARG A 44 -8.45 -4.98 -1.64
N LEU A 45 -8.16 -3.69 -1.51
CA LEU A 45 -6.89 -3.12 -1.95
C LEU A 45 -5.71 -3.78 -1.23
N ARG A 46 -5.79 -3.95 0.10
CA ARG A 46 -4.73 -4.62 0.87
C ARG A 46 -4.54 -6.07 0.46
N GLU A 47 -5.62 -6.80 0.22
CA GLU A 47 -5.56 -8.19 -0.25
C GLU A 47 -4.86 -8.29 -1.60
N VAL A 48 -5.18 -7.40 -2.54
CA VAL A 48 -4.54 -7.34 -3.85
C VAL A 48 -3.07 -6.92 -3.76
N GLU A 49 -2.74 -5.94 -2.93
CA GLU A 49 -1.35 -5.51 -2.69
C GLU A 49 -0.51 -6.65 -2.08
N GLU A 50 -1.08 -7.39 -1.13
CA GLU A 50 -0.47 -8.56 -0.48
C GLU A 50 -0.22 -9.69 -1.49
N GLU A 51 -1.24 -10.05 -2.27
CA GLU A 51 -1.12 -11.10 -3.28
C GLU A 51 -0.12 -10.71 -4.38
N ASN A 52 -0.13 -9.44 -4.81
CA ASN A 52 0.85 -8.94 -5.77
C ASN A 52 2.28 -9.06 -5.23
N ARG A 53 2.50 -8.79 -3.94
CA ARG A 53 3.81 -8.96 -3.30
C ARG A 53 4.23 -10.43 -3.30
N ARG A 54 3.32 -11.34 -2.92
CA ARG A 54 3.58 -12.79 -2.92
C ARG A 54 3.91 -13.31 -4.32
N LEU A 55 3.12 -12.95 -5.32
CA LEU A 55 3.35 -13.33 -6.71
C LEU A 55 4.69 -12.79 -7.23
N LYS A 56 5.06 -11.56 -6.89
CA LYS A 56 6.37 -11.01 -7.26
C LYS A 56 7.52 -11.81 -6.65
N GLN A 57 7.42 -12.19 -5.37
CA GLN A 57 8.44 -13.01 -4.71
C GLN A 57 8.52 -14.39 -5.35
N LEU A 58 7.37 -15.04 -5.56
CA LEU A 58 7.27 -16.36 -6.18
C LEU A 58 7.88 -16.41 -7.60
N VAL A 59 7.82 -15.30 -8.34
CA VAL A 59 8.43 -15.22 -9.68
C VAL A 59 9.90 -14.83 -9.61
N ALA A 60 10.29 -13.93 -8.71
CA ALA A 60 11.66 -13.43 -8.62
C ALA A 60 12.65 -14.54 -8.26
N ASP A 61 12.37 -15.34 -7.24
CA ASP A 61 13.32 -16.33 -6.73
C ASP A 61 13.67 -17.41 -7.79
N PRO A 62 12.68 -18.06 -8.47
CA PRO A 62 12.97 -19.02 -9.53
C PRO A 62 13.61 -18.39 -10.78
N THR A 63 13.31 -17.12 -11.05
CA THR A 63 13.93 -16.40 -12.19
C THR A 63 15.41 -16.16 -11.94
N LEU A 64 15.78 -15.79 -10.71
CA LEU A 64 17.17 -15.64 -10.29
C LEU A 64 17.90 -16.98 -10.34
N ASP A 65 17.32 -18.04 -9.77
CA ASP A 65 17.92 -19.39 -9.80
C ASP A 65 18.15 -19.87 -11.24
N LYS A 66 17.16 -19.68 -12.12
CA LYS A 66 17.29 -20.04 -13.53
C LYS A 66 18.42 -19.28 -14.21
N ALA A 67 18.56 -17.98 -13.94
CA ALA A 67 19.62 -17.16 -14.51
C ALA A 67 21.01 -17.65 -14.05
N MET A 68 21.17 -17.94 -12.76
CA MET A 68 22.41 -18.48 -12.20
C MET A 68 22.77 -19.84 -12.80
N LEU A 69 21.80 -20.74 -12.96
CA LEU A 69 22.02 -22.05 -13.58
C LEU A 69 22.45 -21.91 -15.05
N GLN A 70 21.82 -21.01 -15.81
CA GLN A 70 22.19 -20.76 -17.20
C GLN A 70 23.61 -20.19 -17.33
N GLU A 71 24.02 -19.31 -16.43
CA GLU A 71 25.38 -18.77 -16.39
C GLU A 71 26.42 -19.84 -16.04
N ALA A 72 26.15 -20.67 -15.02
CA ALA A 72 27.03 -21.78 -14.64
C ALA A 72 27.21 -22.79 -15.78
N LEU A 73 26.13 -23.12 -16.51
CA LEU A 73 26.21 -24.00 -17.68
C LEU A 73 27.02 -23.39 -18.83
N ARG A 74 26.93 -22.06 -19.02
CA ARG A 74 27.67 -21.36 -20.08
C ARG A 74 29.18 -21.27 -19.78
N ASN A 75 29.56 -21.20 -18.51
CA ASN A 75 30.97 -21.10 -18.10
C ASN A 75 31.67 -22.47 -17.97
N ASN A 76 30.93 -23.58 -17.97
CA ASN A 76 31.44 -24.94 -17.88
C ASN A 76 31.57 -25.64 -19.26
N GLY A 77 31.45 -24.89 -20.37
CA GLY A 77 31.58 -25.38 -21.75
C GLY A 77 32.73 -24.74 -22.50
#